data_AF-A0A529VYR7-F1
#
_entry.id   AF-A0A529VYR7-F1
#
_cell.length_a   1.000
_cell.length_b   1.000
_cell.length_c   1.000
_cell.angle_alpha   90.00
_cell.angle_beta   90.00
_cell.angle_gamma   90.00
#
_symmetry.space_group_name_H-M   'P 1'
#
loop_
_entity.id
_entity.type
_entity.pdbx_description
1 polymer ?
#
loop_
_entity_poly.entity_id
_entity_poly.type
_entity_poly.pdbx_seq_one_letter_code
_entity_poly.pdbx_strand_id
1 'polypeptide(L)'
;SWSSAKAVAYREMRGLSHGMGTAVTVQRMVFGNAGGLSGAGVGFTRNPSDGDPAPWVDFLFNAQGEDVVSGRRSAQGHDRLAAIAPRVWEELLEATKALERHFGDMQDFEFTVEDGKLFLLQTREGKRTPQAAARIALDMADEGLIDRDTARSRTAGLDAAALTTRVIVAEDGAAATLGHAATASSGVASGVVALNEEQVAAAEAAGKPAILARENAETHDVALID
;
A
#
# COMPACT_ATOMS: atom_id res chain seq x y z
N SER A 1 12.35 11.44 17.63
CA SER A 1 12.22 10.57 16.44
C SER A 1 13.01 11.09 15.24
N TRP A 2 12.92 12.39 14.90
CA TRP A 2 13.59 13.01 13.73
C TRP A 2 15.11 12.79 13.67
N SER A 3 15.81 12.93 14.79
CA SER A 3 17.27 12.78 14.88
C SER A 3 17.72 11.35 15.19
N SER A 4 16.84 10.35 15.07
CA SER A 4 17.25 8.95 15.28
C SER A 4 18.18 8.48 14.15
N ALA A 5 19.10 7.55 14.46
CA ALA A 5 20.06 7.02 13.48
C ALA A 5 19.36 6.47 12.22
N LYS A 6 18.24 5.77 12.41
CA LYS A 6 17.38 5.28 11.32
C LYS A 6 16.82 6.40 10.45
N ALA A 7 16.27 7.46 11.05
CA ALA A 7 15.70 8.58 10.30
C ALA A 7 16.78 9.36 9.54
N VAL A 8 17.99 9.46 10.10
CA VAL A 8 19.17 10.03 9.43
C VAL A 8 19.53 9.18 8.21
N ALA A 9 19.74 7.88 8.38
CA ALA A 9 20.11 6.98 7.28
C ALA A 9 19.09 6.99 6.14
N TYR A 10 17.79 6.97 6.46
CA TYR A 10 16.74 7.04 5.43
C TYR A 10 16.76 8.36 4.65
N ARG A 11 17.00 9.50 5.33
CA ARG A 11 17.12 10.80 4.66
C ARG A 11 18.33 10.84 3.73
N GLU A 12 19.46 10.30 4.15
CA GLU A 12 20.67 10.21 3.32
C GLU A 12 20.43 9.34 2.09
N MET A 13 19.83 8.16 2.27
CA MET A 13 19.45 7.24 1.19
C MET A 13 18.49 7.88 0.16
N ARG A 14 17.58 8.74 0.62
CA ARG A 14 16.57 9.40 -0.24
C ARG A 14 16.95 10.83 -0.65
N GLY A 15 18.13 11.32 -0.29
CA GLY A 15 18.59 12.69 -0.61
C GLY A 15 17.76 13.80 0.04
N LEU A 16 17.19 13.57 1.23
CA LEU A 16 16.32 14.52 1.93
C LEU A 16 17.11 15.43 2.88
N SER A 17 16.73 16.72 2.95
CA SER A 17 17.40 17.71 3.81
C SER A 17 17.21 17.42 5.31
N HIS A 18 18.28 17.59 6.08
CA HIS A 18 18.25 17.46 7.55
C HIS A 18 17.52 18.63 8.24
N GLY A 19 17.43 19.78 7.56
CA GLY A 19 16.90 21.03 8.13
C GLY A 19 15.37 21.15 8.10
N MET A 20 14.63 20.23 7.46
CA MET A 20 13.18 20.35 7.30
C MET A 20 12.39 20.13 8.60
N GLY A 21 12.90 19.29 9.51
CA GLY A 21 12.19 18.87 10.71
C GLY A 21 11.00 17.94 10.42
N THR A 22 10.20 17.66 11.45
CA THR A 22 8.92 16.93 11.34
C THR A 22 7.84 17.67 12.11
N ALA A 23 6.64 17.76 11.55
CA ALA A 23 5.48 18.33 12.21
C ALA A 23 4.92 17.36 13.27
N VAL A 24 4.05 17.89 14.14
CA VAL A 24 3.25 17.12 15.11
C VAL A 24 1.79 17.47 14.88
N THR A 25 0.98 16.45 14.61
CA THR A 25 -0.47 16.58 14.46
C THR A 25 -1.14 16.17 15.77
N VAL A 26 -1.98 17.04 16.33
CA VAL A 26 -2.81 16.73 17.50
C VAL A 26 -4.26 16.68 17.05
N GLN A 27 -4.89 15.52 17.15
CA GLN A 27 -6.25 15.26 16.68
C GLN A 27 -7.09 14.67 17.82
N ARG A 28 -8.39 14.95 17.80
CA ARG A 28 -9.35 14.28 18.69
C ARG A 28 -9.40 12.79 18.32
N MET A 29 -9.38 11.94 19.35
CA MET A 29 -9.52 10.49 19.17
C MET A 29 -10.91 10.08 18.69
N VAL A 30 -10.90 9.04 17.85
CA VAL A 30 -12.06 8.20 17.50
C VAL A 30 -11.64 6.73 17.67
N PHE A 31 -12.58 5.87 18.06
CA PHE A 31 -12.32 4.54 18.60
C PHE A 31 -12.94 3.44 17.73
N GLY A 32 -12.12 2.82 16.88
CA GLY A 32 -12.51 1.62 16.12
C GLY A 32 -12.68 0.36 16.97
N ASN A 33 -12.30 0.41 18.26
CA ASN A 33 -12.34 -0.69 19.22
C ASN A 33 -13.40 -0.51 20.32
N ALA A 34 -14.41 0.33 20.08
CA ALA A 34 -15.52 0.55 21.02
C ALA A 34 -16.56 -0.60 21.04
N GLY A 35 -16.37 -1.66 20.26
CA GLY A 35 -17.37 -2.70 20.00
C GLY A 35 -18.47 -2.23 19.04
N GLY A 36 -19.53 -3.03 18.90
CA GLY A 36 -20.64 -2.74 17.99
C GLY A 36 -20.19 -2.60 16.53
N LEU A 37 -20.69 -1.57 15.84
CA LEU A 37 -20.30 -1.22 14.47
C LEU A 37 -19.05 -0.33 14.44
N SER A 38 -18.00 -0.74 15.14
CA SER A 38 -16.73 0.00 15.18
C SER A 38 -15.60 -0.81 14.53
N GLY A 39 -14.67 -0.12 13.90
CA GLY A 39 -13.47 -0.72 13.31
C GLY A 39 -12.52 0.30 12.73
N ALA A 40 -11.38 -0.17 12.23
CA ALA A 40 -10.36 0.65 11.58
C ALA A 40 -10.04 0.07 10.21
N GLY A 41 -9.69 0.93 9.27
CA GLY A 41 -9.32 0.51 7.93
C GLY A 41 -8.36 1.45 7.23
N VAL A 42 -7.75 0.91 6.19
CA VAL A 42 -6.89 1.62 5.24
C VAL A 42 -7.39 1.31 3.83
N GLY A 43 -7.13 2.19 2.89
CA GLY A 43 -7.53 1.93 1.52
C GLY A 43 -6.87 2.85 0.51
N PHE A 44 -7.02 2.45 -0.75
CA PHE A 44 -6.69 3.24 -1.90
C PHE A 44 -7.97 3.45 -2.71
N THR A 45 -8.14 4.68 -3.20
CA THR A 45 -9.33 5.03 -4.02
C THR A 45 -9.40 4.26 -5.34
N ARG A 46 -8.27 3.72 -5.82
CA ARG A 46 -8.14 2.74 -6.91
C ARG A 46 -7.09 1.70 -6.51
N ASN A 47 -7.10 0.52 -7.10
CA ASN A 47 -6.13 -0.53 -6.78
C ASN A 47 -4.69 -0.08 -7.11
N PRO A 48 -3.77 -0.03 -6.13
CA PRO A 48 -2.41 0.46 -6.34
C PRO A 48 -1.53 -0.51 -7.16
N SER A 49 -1.97 -1.75 -7.38
CA SER A 49 -1.20 -2.79 -8.08
C SER A 49 -1.46 -2.81 -9.58
N ASP A 50 -2.71 -2.70 -10.01
CA ASP A 50 -3.12 -2.82 -11.42
C ASP A 50 -3.88 -1.59 -11.95
N GLY A 51 -4.22 -0.64 -11.08
CA GLY A 51 -4.94 0.58 -11.40
C GLY A 51 -6.46 0.40 -11.53
N ASP A 52 -7.04 -0.73 -11.11
CA ASP A 52 -8.49 -0.93 -11.16
C ASP A 52 -9.26 0.21 -10.44
N PRO A 53 -10.29 0.80 -11.05
CA PRO A 53 -11.00 1.94 -10.47
C PRO A 53 -11.84 1.57 -9.24
N ALA A 54 -12.04 0.29 -8.94
CA ALA A 54 -12.64 -0.11 -7.68
C ALA A 54 -11.73 0.23 -6.49
N PRO A 55 -12.26 0.82 -5.40
CA PRO A 55 -11.48 1.06 -4.20
C PRO A 55 -10.92 -0.24 -3.63
N TRP A 56 -9.64 -0.23 -3.33
CA TRP A 56 -8.99 -1.29 -2.56
C TRP A 56 -9.05 -0.90 -1.09
N VAL A 57 -9.64 -1.72 -0.23
CA VAL A 57 -9.84 -1.38 1.18
C VAL A 57 -9.64 -2.62 2.02
N ASP A 58 -8.88 -2.47 3.10
CA ASP A 58 -8.73 -3.45 4.16
C ASP A 58 -9.32 -2.90 5.46
N PHE A 59 -10.18 -3.69 6.11
CA PHE A 59 -10.92 -3.25 7.29
C PHE A 59 -10.99 -4.34 8.37
N LEU A 60 -10.86 -3.93 9.64
CA LEU A 60 -11.02 -4.78 10.80
C LEU A 60 -12.06 -4.21 11.77
N PHE A 61 -13.07 -5.02 12.09
CA PHE A 61 -13.99 -4.73 13.18
C PHE A 61 -13.31 -4.86 14.54
N ASN A 62 -13.73 -4.00 15.46
CA ASN A 62 -13.26 -3.91 16.83
C ASN A 62 -11.72 -3.90 16.91
N ALA A 63 -11.13 -2.89 16.27
CA ALA A 63 -9.69 -2.79 16.02
C ALA A 63 -9.24 -1.33 16.00
N GLN A 64 -7.93 -1.10 16.18
CA GLN A 64 -7.28 0.18 15.93
C GLN A 64 -6.32 0.08 14.74
N GLY A 65 -5.81 1.22 14.25
CA GLY A 65 -4.92 1.25 13.08
C GLY A 65 -3.70 0.33 13.19
N GLU A 66 -3.14 0.16 14.39
CA GLU A 66 -2.03 -0.78 14.63
C GLU A 66 -2.40 -2.24 14.29
N ASP A 67 -3.64 -2.66 14.56
CA ASP A 67 -4.09 -4.02 14.27
C ASP A 67 -4.17 -4.28 12.76
N VAL A 68 -4.43 -3.23 11.97
CA VAL A 68 -4.51 -3.30 10.50
C VAL A 68 -3.11 -3.29 9.90
N VAL A 69 -2.24 -2.39 10.35
CA VAL A 69 -0.90 -2.19 9.75
C VAL A 69 0.10 -3.25 10.20
N SER A 70 -0.04 -3.80 11.40
CA SER A 70 0.89 -4.83 11.91
C SER A 70 0.77 -6.18 11.21
N GLY A 71 -0.28 -6.41 10.41
CA GLY A 71 -0.53 -7.69 9.74
C GLY A 71 -0.86 -8.86 10.69
N ARG A 72 -0.86 -8.64 12.02
CA ARG A 72 -1.20 -9.66 13.04
C ARG A 72 -2.63 -10.16 12.92
N ARG A 73 -3.52 -9.32 12.39
CA ARG A 73 -4.88 -9.68 12.02
C ARG A 73 -5.01 -9.51 10.52
N SER A 74 -5.39 -10.57 9.82
CA SER A 74 -5.74 -10.48 8.40
C SER A 74 -6.99 -9.62 8.27
N ALA A 75 -6.81 -8.39 7.79
CA ALA A 75 -7.89 -7.68 7.13
C ALA A 75 -8.26 -8.49 5.87
N GLN A 76 -9.55 -8.73 5.68
CA GLN A 76 -10.06 -9.47 4.53
C GLN A 76 -10.91 -8.52 3.71
N GLY A 77 -10.26 -7.54 3.07
CA GLY A 77 -10.91 -6.65 2.15
C GLY A 77 -12.05 -5.82 2.78
N HIS A 78 -12.97 -5.40 1.92
CA HIS A 78 -14.13 -4.59 2.30
C HIS A 78 -15.44 -5.38 2.36
N ASP A 79 -15.49 -6.62 1.88
CA ASP A 79 -16.74 -7.40 1.74
C ASP A 79 -17.55 -7.45 3.04
N ARG A 80 -16.85 -7.67 4.16
CA ARG A 80 -17.49 -7.74 5.47
C ARG A 80 -18.01 -6.39 5.94
N LEU A 81 -17.31 -5.29 5.64
CA LEU A 81 -17.77 -3.93 5.93
C LEU A 81 -19.03 -3.62 5.12
N ALA A 82 -19.00 -3.90 3.82
CA ALA A 82 -20.13 -3.69 2.92
C ALA A 82 -21.37 -4.51 3.33
N ALA A 83 -21.18 -5.75 3.81
CA ALA A 83 -22.27 -6.60 4.26
C ALA A 83 -22.87 -6.18 5.61
N ILE A 84 -22.04 -5.79 6.58
CA ILE A 84 -22.48 -5.52 7.96
C ILE A 84 -22.91 -4.06 8.15
N ALA A 85 -22.23 -3.12 7.48
CA ALA A 85 -22.49 -1.69 7.58
C ALA A 85 -22.57 -1.06 6.17
N PRO A 86 -23.57 -1.43 5.35
CA PRO A 86 -23.68 -1.00 3.95
C PRO A 86 -23.73 0.53 3.80
N ARG A 87 -24.38 1.23 4.74
CA ARG A 87 -24.40 2.69 4.75
C ARG A 87 -23.00 3.30 4.93
N VAL A 88 -22.19 2.74 5.82
CA VAL A 88 -20.79 3.21 6.02
C VAL A 88 -19.98 2.95 4.77
N TRP A 89 -20.20 1.81 4.10
CA TRP A 89 -19.55 1.50 2.84
C TRP A 89 -19.93 2.49 1.74
N GLU A 90 -21.22 2.81 1.59
CA GLU A 90 -21.68 3.85 0.66
C GLU A 90 -21.08 5.23 0.97
N GLU A 91 -21.07 5.64 2.24
CA GLU A 91 -20.43 6.89 2.68
C GLU A 91 -18.93 6.90 2.34
N LEU A 92 -18.25 5.76 2.48
CA LEU A 92 -16.84 5.61 2.12
C LEU A 92 -16.63 5.72 0.61
N LEU A 93 -17.46 5.08 -0.22
CA LEU A 93 -17.40 5.17 -1.68
C LEU A 93 -17.64 6.60 -2.18
N GLU A 94 -18.50 7.37 -1.52
CA GLU A 94 -18.68 8.78 -1.86
C GLU A 94 -17.49 9.64 -1.42
N ALA A 95 -16.90 9.31 -0.27
CA ALA A 95 -15.68 9.96 0.21
C ALA A 95 -14.50 9.72 -0.73
N THR A 96 -14.29 8.50 -1.25
CA THR A 96 -13.21 8.22 -2.21
C THR A 96 -13.34 9.05 -3.48
N LYS A 97 -14.55 9.14 -4.05
CA LYS A 97 -14.84 10.01 -5.21
C LYS A 97 -14.61 11.49 -4.91
N ALA A 98 -14.92 11.94 -3.70
CA ALA A 98 -14.67 13.32 -3.28
C ALA A 98 -13.17 13.62 -3.17
N LEU A 99 -12.40 12.68 -2.62
CA LEU A 99 -10.94 12.76 -2.53
C LEU A 99 -10.31 12.84 -3.92
N GLU A 100 -10.66 11.95 -4.84
CA GLU A 100 -10.10 11.98 -6.20
C GLU A 100 -10.44 13.28 -6.94
N ARG A 101 -11.69 13.75 -6.85
CA ARG A 101 -12.09 15.03 -7.46
C ARG A 101 -11.34 16.22 -6.89
N HIS A 102 -11.04 16.19 -5.59
CA HIS A 102 -10.36 17.29 -4.92
C HIS A 102 -8.87 17.33 -5.25
N PHE A 103 -8.20 16.18 -5.18
CA PHE A 103 -6.75 16.08 -5.38
C PHE A 103 -6.34 15.85 -6.83
N GLY A 104 -7.28 15.44 -7.69
CA GLY A 104 -7.04 15.11 -9.09
C GLY A 104 -6.13 13.88 -9.24
N ASP A 105 -6.07 12.99 -8.26
CA ASP A 105 -5.26 11.78 -8.29
C ASP A 105 -5.74 10.72 -7.29
N MET A 106 -5.32 9.46 -7.50
CA MET A 106 -5.61 8.35 -6.59
C MET A 106 -5.01 8.62 -5.20
N GLN A 107 -5.85 8.50 -4.17
CA GLN A 107 -5.46 8.69 -2.78
C GLN A 107 -5.31 7.36 -2.02
N ASP A 108 -4.28 7.30 -1.18
CA ASP A 108 -4.14 6.39 -0.02
C ASP A 108 -4.77 7.08 1.19
N PHE A 109 -5.67 6.41 1.89
CA PHE A 109 -6.42 6.97 3.00
C PHE A 109 -6.56 6.01 4.18
N GLU A 110 -6.66 6.60 5.37
CA GLU A 110 -6.91 5.88 6.62
C GLU A 110 -8.24 6.37 7.21
N PHE A 111 -9.02 5.45 7.76
CA PHE A 111 -10.32 5.75 8.31
C PHE A 111 -10.66 4.88 9.53
N THR A 112 -11.55 5.42 10.36
CA THR A 112 -12.14 4.71 11.50
C THR A 112 -13.65 4.79 11.40
N VAL A 113 -14.30 3.70 11.78
CA VAL A 113 -15.73 3.66 12.04
C VAL A 113 -15.92 3.57 13.55
N GLU A 114 -16.63 4.51 14.15
CA GLU A 114 -16.99 4.50 15.57
C GLU A 114 -18.52 4.49 15.66
N ASP A 115 -19.09 3.41 16.20
CA ASP A 115 -20.54 3.22 16.35
C ASP A 115 -21.33 3.50 15.05
N GLY A 116 -20.86 2.95 13.93
CA GLY A 116 -21.49 3.10 12.62
C GLY A 116 -21.29 4.46 11.96
N LYS A 117 -20.44 5.33 12.51
CA LYS A 117 -20.10 6.63 11.91
C LYS A 117 -18.70 6.61 11.32
N LEU A 118 -18.58 7.03 10.05
CA LEU A 118 -17.32 7.13 9.33
C LEU A 118 -16.53 8.39 9.74
N PHE A 119 -15.22 8.22 9.95
CA PHE A 119 -14.25 9.29 10.16
C PHE A 119 -13.02 9.03 9.29
N LEU A 120 -12.71 9.96 8.39
CA LEU A 120 -11.42 9.96 7.67
C LEU A 120 -10.34 10.58 8.57
N LEU A 121 -9.20 9.91 8.66
CA LEU A 121 -8.11 10.29 9.56
C LEU A 121 -6.93 10.89 8.79
N GLN A 122 -6.61 10.29 7.65
CA GLN A 122 -5.48 10.69 6.81
C GLN A 122 -5.83 10.45 5.35
N THR A 123 -5.27 11.29 4.49
CA THR A 123 -5.18 11.03 3.06
C THR A 123 -3.86 11.56 2.52
N ARG A 124 -3.34 10.91 1.49
CA ARG A 124 -2.14 11.32 0.75
C ARG A 124 -2.18 10.71 -0.64
N GLU A 125 -1.32 11.21 -1.52
CA GLU A 125 -1.09 10.60 -2.83
C GLU A 125 -0.71 9.11 -2.66
N GLY A 126 -1.46 8.23 -3.31
CA GLY A 126 -1.27 6.80 -3.15
C GLY A 126 -0.03 6.31 -3.88
N LYS A 127 0.84 5.57 -3.19
CA LYS A 127 1.92 4.83 -3.85
C LYS A 127 1.33 3.71 -4.70
N ARG A 128 1.91 3.47 -5.87
CA ARG A 128 1.36 2.56 -6.87
C ARG A 128 2.44 2.01 -7.80
N THR A 129 2.15 0.90 -8.47
CA THR A 129 3.03 0.31 -9.48
C THR A 129 3.07 1.18 -10.75
N PRO A 130 4.09 1.02 -11.61
CA PRO A 130 4.12 1.65 -12.94
C PRO A 130 2.86 1.36 -13.77
N GLN A 131 2.37 0.12 -13.74
CA GLN A 131 1.16 -0.29 -14.45
C GLN A 131 -0.08 0.46 -13.91
N ALA A 132 -0.25 0.51 -12.59
CA ALA A 132 -1.33 1.25 -11.97
C ALA A 132 -1.23 2.75 -12.27
N ALA A 133 -0.03 3.34 -12.22
CA ALA A 133 0.20 4.74 -12.56
C ALA A 133 -0.25 5.06 -14.00
N ALA A 134 0.10 4.20 -14.96
CA ALA A 134 -0.34 4.35 -16.36
C ALA A 134 -1.87 4.31 -16.47
N ARG A 135 -2.50 3.24 -15.97
CA ARG A 135 -3.95 3.05 -16.06
C ARG A 135 -4.71 4.19 -15.39
N ILE A 136 -4.35 4.53 -14.15
CA ILE A 136 -5.02 5.59 -13.38
C ILE A 136 -4.93 6.93 -14.10
N ALA A 137 -3.76 7.32 -14.62
CA ALA A 137 -3.62 8.59 -15.33
C ALA A 137 -4.47 8.65 -16.61
N LEU A 138 -4.56 7.53 -17.35
CA LEU A 138 -5.38 7.45 -18.56
C LEU A 138 -6.88 7.45 -18.24
N ASP A 139 -7.31 6.61 -17.30
CA ASP A 139 -8.70 6.52 -16.85
C ASP A 139 -9.20 7.88 -16.32
N MET A 140 -8.40 8.56 -15.49
CA MET A 140 -8.76 9.89 -14.97
C MET A 140 -8.86 10.97 -16.05
N ALA A 141 -8.08 10.86 -17.13
CA ALA A 141 -8.19 11.78 -18.26
C ALA A 141 -9.45 11.51 -19.08
N ASP A 142 -9.81 10.23 -19.27
CA ASP A 142 -11.03 9.81 -19.94
C ASP A 142 -12.29 10.18 -19.14
N GLU A 143 -12.21 10.09 -17.81
CA GLU A 143 -13.25 10.54 -16.87
C GLU A 143 -13.34 12.08 -16.76
N GLY A 144 -12.36 12.82 -17.31
CA GLY A 144 -12.30 14.27 -17.24
C GLY A 144 -11.92 14.84 -15.87
N LEU A 145 -11.33 14.02 -14.98
CA LEU A 145 -10.80 14.45 -13.68
C LEU A 145 -9.48 15.22 -13.83
N ILE A 146 -8.70 14.90 -14.87
CA ILE A 146 -7.48 15.59 -15.24
C ILE A 146 -7.45 15.88 -16.75
N ASP A 147 -6.63 16.82 -17.18
CA ASP A 147 -6.40 17.06 -18.61
C ASP A 147 -5.36 16.10 -19.20
N ARG A 148 -5.30 16.07 -20.55
CA ARG A 148 -4.40 15.18 -21.29
C ARG A 148 -2.92 15.49 -21.06
N ASP A 149 -2.58 16.75 -20.79
CA ASP A 149 -1.20 17.17 -20.55
C ASP A 149 -0.73 16.69 -19.17
N THR A 150 -1.60 16.74 -18.17
CA THR A 150 -1.36 16.15 -16.84
C THR A 150 -1.17 14.64 -16.94
N ALA A 151 -2.06 13.95 -17.66
CA ALA A 151 -1.93 12.50 -17.88
C ALA A 151 -0.61 12.16 -18.58
N ARG A 152 -0.27 12.88 -19.67
CA ARG A 152 1.01 12.73 -20.37
C ARG A 152 2.20 12.95 -19.44
N SER A 153 2.16 13.96 -18.58
CA SER A 153 3.23 14.25 -17.63
C SER A 153 3.40 13.12 -16.61
N ARG A 154 2.29 12.58 -16.07
CA ARG A 154 2.33 11.48 -15.09
C ARG A 154 2.85 10.18 -15.67
N THR A 155 2.66 9.95 -16.96
CA THR A 155 3.14 8.74 -17.65
C THR A 155 4.48 8.92 -18.36
N ALA A 156 5.08 10.12 -18.37
CA ALA A 156 6.26 10.43 -19.19
C ALA A 156 7.51 9.61 -18.85
N GLY A 157 7.63 9.18 -17.58
CA GLY A 157 8.76 8.38 -17.10
C GLY A 157 8.56 6.86 -17.23
N LEU A 158 7.42 6.41 -17.75
CA LEU A 158 7.11 4.99 -17.86
C LEU A 158 7.68 4.43 -19.16
N ASP A 159 8.45 3.35 -19.06
CA ASP A 159 8.95 2.61 -20.21
C ASP A 159 8.27 1.24 -20.35
N ALA A 160 8.50 0.59 -21.50
CA ALA A 160 7.90 -0.71 -21.78
C ALA A 160 8.32 -1.78 -20.75
N ALA A 161 9.54 -1.69 -20.20
CA ALA A 161 10.03 -2.65 -19.22
C ALA A 161 9.27 -2.52 -17.89
N ALA A 162 8.99 -1.29 -17.45
CA ALA A 162 8.22 -0.99 -16.25
C ALA A 162 6.75 -1.44 -16.36
N LEU A 163 6.22 -1.52 -17.57
CA LEU A 163 4.85 -1.97 -17.85
C LEU A 163 4.75 -3.48 -18.13
N THR A 164 5.85 -4.22 -18.09
CA THR A 164 5.86 -5.66 -18.39
C THR A 164 5.58 -6.49 -17.14
N THR A 165 4.57 -7.35 -17.21
CA THR A 165 4.35 -8.40 -16.20
C THR A 165 5.19 -9.63 -16.52
N ARG A 166 5.90 -10.16 -15.52
CA ARG A 166 6.63 -11.43 -15.63
C ARG A 166 5.87 -12.52 -14.89
N VAL A 167 5.80 -13.70 -15.48
CA VAL A 167 5.20 -14.90 -14.88
C VAL A 167 6.14 -16.07 -15.04
N ILE A 168 6.16 -16.98 -14.07
CA ILE A 168 6.85 -18.27 -14.20
C ILE A 168 5.86 -19.27 -14.77
N VAL A 169 6.29 -19.98 -15.81
CA VAL A 169 5.53 -21.08 -16.43
C VAL A 169 6.42 -22.32 -16.41
N ALA A 170 5.92 -23.44 -15.89
CA ALA A 170 6.60 -24.73 -16.00
C ALA A 170 6.40 -25.30 -17.42
N GLU A 171 7.24 -26.24 -17.86
CA GLU A 171 7.10 -26.85 -19.20
C GLU A 171 5.73 -27.51 -19.44
N ASP A 172 5.08 -27.99 -18.37
CA ASP A 172 3.72 -28.56 -18.37
C ASP A 172 2.62 -27.54 -17.99
N GLY A 173 2.98 -26.29 -17.78
CA GLY A 173 2.07 -25.19 -17.44
C GLY A 173 1.83 -24.95 -15.95
N ALA A 174 2.33 -25.80 -15.03
CA ALA A 174 2.13 -25.61 -13.59
C ALA A 174 3.39 -25.89 -12.76
N ALA A 175 3.95 -24.86 -12.14
CA ALA A 175 5.02 -25.05 -11.17
C ALA A 175 4.50 -25.75 -9.90
N ALA A 176 5.28 -26.69 -9.37
CA ALA A 176 4.99 -27.32 -8.08
C ALA A 176 4.91 -26.24 -6.99
N THR A 177 3.73 -26.03 -6.44
CA THR A 177 3.48 -24.98 -5.46
C THR A 177 3.56 -25.54 -4.04
N LEU A 178 4.42 -24.96 -3.21
CA LEU A 178 4.59 -25.36 -1.81
C LEU A 178 3.61 -24.63 -0.87
N GLY A 179 3.10 -23.47 -1.28
CA GLY A 179 2.16 -22.67 -0.50
C GLY A 179 1.75 -21.37 -1.20
N HIS A 180 0.75 -20.70 -0.63
CA HIS A 180 0.24 -19.40 -1.08
C HIS A 180 0.06 -18.45 0.11
N ALA A 181 0.20 -17.14 -0.14
CA ALA A 181 0.00 -16.08 0.84
C ALA A 181 -0.66 -14.86 0.18
N ALA A 182 -1.05 -13.89 0.99
CA ALA A 182 -1.52 -12.60 0.50
C ALA A 182 -0.42 -11.90 -0.32
N THR A 183 -0.80 -11.28 -1.44
CA THR A 183 0.14 -10.56 -2.30
C THR A 183 0.35 -9.16 -1.76
N ALA A 184 1.53 -8.88 -1.21
CA ALA A 184 1.93 -7.53 -0.79
C ALA A 184 2.50 -6.69 -1.94
N SER A 185 3.22 -7.34 -2.86
CA SER A 185 3.77 -6.72 -4.07
C SER A 185 3.84 -7.76 -5.19
N SER A 186 3.51 -7.35 -6.41
CA SER A 186 3.58 -8.20 -7.60
C SER A 186 4.99 -8.27 -8.17
N GLY A 187 5.48 -9.48 -8.46
CA GLY A 187 6.77 -9.66 -9.10
C GLY A 187 7.20 -11.12 -9.12
N VAL A 188 8.32 -11.39 -9.82
CA VAL A 188 8.97 -12.70 -9.82
C VAL A 188 10.34 -12.56 -9.17
N ALA A 189 10.55 -13.24 -8.04
CA ALA A 189 11.82 -13.30 -7.34
C ALA A 189 12.30 -14.76 -7.28
N SER A 190 13.61 -14.96 -7.48
CA SER A 190 14.26 -16.27 -7.40
C SER A 190 15.63 -16.10 -6.75
N GLY A 191 15.92 -16.88 -5.71
CA GLY A 191 17.15 -16.77 -4.94
C GLY A 191 17.26 -17.82 -3.85
N VAL A 192 18.33 -17.74 -3.07
CA VAL A 192 18.56 -18.58 -1.90
C VAL A 192 17.75 -18.04 -0.72
N VAL A 193 17.02 -18.90 -0.01
CA VAL A 193 16.30 -18.49 1.20
C VAL A 193 17.29 -18.06 2.28
N ALA A 194 17.14 -16.84 2.78
CA ALA A 194 17.90 -16.26 3.88
C ALA A 194 16.94 -15.88 5.02
N LEU A 195 17.34 -16.19 6.25
CA LEU A 195 16.52 -15.98 7.46
C LEU A 195 16.99 -14.78 8.30
N ASN A 196 18.15 -14.21 7.94
CA ASN A 196 18.75 -13.07 8.62
C ASN A 196 19.71 -12.29 7.70
N GLU A 197 20.16 -11.13 8.19
CA GLU A 197 21.00 -10.17 7.46
C GLU A 197 22.35 -10.77 7.05
N GLU A 198 22.96 -11.57 7.94
CA GLU A 198 24.22 -12.25 7.68
C GLU A 198 24.10 -13.23 6.50
N GLN A 199 22.98 -13.95 6.40
CA GLN A 199 22.70 -14.88 5.31
C GLN A 199 22.41 -14.16 3.99
N VAL A 200 21.76 -12.98 4.03
CA VAL A 200 21.61 -12.13 2.84
C VAL A 200 22.98 -11.68 2.35
N ALA A 201 23.81 -11.11 3.23
CA ALA A 201 25.15 -10.63 2.89
C ALA A 201 26.05 -11.76 2.36
N ALA A 202 25.95 -12.97 2.93
CA ALA A 202 26.70 -14.13 2.46
C ALA A 202 26.28 -14.59 1.05
N ALA A 203 24.98 -14.52 0.73
CA ALA A 203 24.48 -14.84 -0.62
C ALA A 203 24.96 -13.81 -1.65
N GLU A 204 24.89 -12.51 -1.31
CA GLU A 204 25.38 -11.42 -2.15
C GLU A 204 26.89 -11.51 -2.40
N ALA A 205 27.68 -11.77 -1.35
CA ALA A 205 29.13 -11.98 -1.47
C ALA A 205 29.48 -13.18 -2.37
N ALA A 206 28.59 -14.16 -2.46
CA ALA A 206 28.71 -15.31 -3.36
C ALA A 206 28.11 -15.08 -4.76
N GLY A 207 27.63 -13.86 -5.06
CA GLY A 207 27.03 -13.49 -6.35
C GLY A 207 25.67 -14.15 -6.60
N LYS A 208 24.94 -14.52 -5.54
CA LYS A 208 23.62 -15.18 -5.63
C LYS A 208 22.54 -14.26 -5.07
N PRO A 209 21.37 -14.12 -5.74
CA PRO A 209 20.23 -13.42 -5.16
C PRO A 209 19.72 -14.11 -3.88
N ALA A 210 19.25 -13.33 -2.92
CA ALA A 210 18.64 -13.83 -1.69
C ALA A 210 17.12 -13.61 -1.68
N ILE A 211 16.39 -14.49 -0.99
CA ILE A 211 14.97 -14.31 -0.64
C ILE A 211 14.91 -14.25 0.88
N LEU A 212 14.70 -13.05 1.43
CA LEU A 212 14.55 -12.85 2.87
C LEU A 212 13.20 -13.41 3.35
N ALA A 213 13.25 -14.40 4.25
CA ALA A 213 12.08 -14.96 4.91
C ALA A 213 12.12 -14.64 6.40
N ARG A 214 11.06 -13.98 6.89
CA ARG A 214 10.88 -13.57 8.29
C ARG A 214 9.49 -13.93 8.77
N GLU A 215 9.30 -13.97 10.08
CA GLU A 215 7.96 -14.07 10.67
C GLU A 215 7.15 -12.79 10.40
N ASN A 216 7.77 -11.62 10.61
CA ASN A 216 7.22 -10.31 10.31
C ASN A 216 8.29 -9.44 9.65
N ALA A 217 7.89 -8.61 8.68
CA ALA A 217 8.77 -7.60 8.11
C ALA A 217 8.83 -6.40 9.06
N GLU A 218 10.03 -6.02 9.47
CA GLU A 218 10.26 -4.92 10.40
C GLU A 218 10.91 -3.74 9.67
N THR A 219 10.78 -2.53 10.21
CA THR A 219 11.31 -1.37 9.48
C THR A 219 12.85 -1.35 9.40
N HIS A 220 13.57 -2.13 10.21
CA HIS A 220 15.02 -2.26 10.07
C HIS A 220 15.41 -3.14 8.86
N ASP A 221 14.50 -3.99 8.36
CA ASP A 221 14.76 -4.83 7.18
C ASP A 221 14.78 -4.01 5.87
N VAL A 222 14.38 -2.72 5.88
CA VAL A 222 14.36 -1.86 4.67
C VAL A 222 15.73 -1.80 3.99
N ALA A 223 16.83 -1.81 4.76
CA ALA A 223 18.18 -1.79 4.20
C ALA A 223 18.58 -3.09 3.47
N LEU A 224 17.78 -4.16 3.60
CA LEU A 224 18.02 -5.49 3.04
C LEU A 224 17.12 -5.80 1.82
N ILE A 225 16.19 -4.89 1.48
CA ILE A 225 15.13 -5.11 0.48
C ILE A 225 15.27 -4.16 -0.73
N ASP A 226 16.11 -3.11 -0.64
CA ASP A 226 16.46 -2.19 -1.75
C ASP A 226 17.71 -2.69 -2.49
#